data_AF-A0A6N6L986-F1
#
_entry.id   AF-A0A6N6L986-F1
#
_cell.length_a   1.000
_cell.length_b   1.000
_cell.length_c   1.000
_cell.angle_alpha   90.00
_cell.angle_beta   90.00
_cell.angle_gamma   90.00
#
_symmetry.space_group_name_H-M   'P 1'
#
loop_
_entity.id
_entity.type
_entity.pdbx_description
1 polymer ?
#
loop_
_entity_poly.entity_id
_entity_poly.type
_entity_poly.pdbx_seq_one_letter_code
_entity_poly.pdbx_strand_id
1 'polypeptide(L)' 'MSEHCTLVGILDDGWAGLSDAARQRLATAGLVIGAGRTPARLEHHLPGSASVRPMDGPLAQVPAWTAQA' A
#
# COMPACT_ATOMS: atom_id res chain seq x y z
N MET A 1 8.37 12.62 14.71
CA MET A 1 7.04 12.62 14.07
C MET A 1 6.58 11.17 14.00
N SER A 2 5.31 10.88 14.29
CA SER A 2 4.81 9.51 14.13
C SER A 2 4.40 9.33 12.67
N GLU A 3 5.03 8.39 11.97
CA GLU A 3 4.60 8.03 10.63
C GLU A 3 3.19 7.40 10.68
N HIS A 4 2.34 7.78 9.75
CA HIS A 4 0.95 7.32 9.70
C HIS A 4 0.84 5.99 8.95
N CYS A 5 0.58 4.90 9.67
CA CYS A 5 0.22 3.62 9.06
C CYS A 5 -1.30 3.53 8.85
N THR A 6 -1.74 3.13 7.66
CA THR A 6 -3.17 2.94 7.33
C THR A 6 -3.37 1.56 6.72
N LEU A 7 -4.33 0.78 7.25
CA LEU A 7 -4.75 -0.48 6.66
C LEU A 7 -5.91 -0.22 5.69
N VAL A 8 -5.74 -0.62 4.42
CA VAL A 8 -6.76 -0.45 3.37
C VAL A 8 -7.19 -1.84 2.88
N GLY A 9 -8.49 -2.14 2.99
CA GLY A 9 -9.09 -3.31 2.37
C GLY A 9 -9.43 -3.04 0.91
N ILE A 10 -9.11 -3.98 0.02
CA ILE A 10 -9.40 -3.91 -1.43
C ILE A 10 -10.07 -5.22 -1.86
N LEU A 11 -11.14 -5.09 -2.65
CA LEU A 11 -11.82 -6.20 -3.30
C LEU A 11 -11.40 -6.32 -4.78
N ASP A 12 -12.04 -7.20 -5.52
CA ASP A 12 -11.66 -7.48 -6.91
C ASP A 12 -11.93 -6.35 -7.90
N ASP A 13 -12.80 -5.39 -7.54
CA ASP A 13 -13.06 -4.15 -8.28
C ASP A 13 -11.94 -3.10 -8.11
N GLY A 14 -10.96 -3.34 -7.23
CA GLY A 14 -9.72 -2.58 -7.16
C GLY A 14 -9.91 -1.11 -6.78
N TRP A 15 -9.20 -0.21 -7.46
CA TRP A 15 -9.22 1.23 -7.19
C TRP A 15 -10.63 1.86 -7.27
N ALA A 16 -11.50 1.33 -8.12
CA ALA A 16 -12.85 1.84 -8.30
C ALA A 16 -13.70 1.66 -7.03
N GLY A 17 -13.52 0.54 -6.31
CA GLY A 17 -14.25 0.21 -5.07
C GLY A 17 -13.74 0.91 -3.82
N LEU A 18 -12.63 1.63 -3.90
CA LEU A 18 -12.07 2.35 -2.76
C LEU A 18 -12.88 3.61 -2.42
N SER A 19 -12.95 3.93 -1.12
CA SER A 19 -13.42 5.24 -0.68
C SER A 19 -12.43 6.34 -1.05
N ASP A 20 -12.90 7.58 -1.10
CA ASP A 20 -12.03 8.73 -1.39
C ASP A 20 -10.92 8.90 -0.35
N ALA A 21 -11.22 8.61 0.92
CA ALA A 21 -10.21 8.62 1.97
C ALA A 21 -9.11 7.57 1.75
N ALA A 22 -9.47 6.36 1.30
CA ALA A 22 -8.50 5.32 1.00
C ALA A 22 -7.65 5.69 -0.23
N ARG A 23 -8.28 6.23 -1.28
CA ARG A 23 -7.58 6.73 -2.47
C ARG A 23 -6.60 7.84 -2.12
N GLN A 24 -7.01 8.79 -1.28
CA GLN A 24 -6.14 9.88 -0.83
C GLN A 24 -4.95 9.37 -0.01
N ARG A 25 -5.15 8.39 0.88
CA ARG A 25 -4.05 7.78 1.65
C ARG A 25 -3.03 7.08 0.75
N LEU A 26 -3.49 6.33 -0.25
CA LEU A 26 -2.63 5.66 -1.22
C LEU A 26 -1.86 6.67 -2.11
N ALA A 27 -2.52 7.76 -2.51
CA ALA A 27 -1.90 8.83 -3.31
C ALA A 27 -0.80 9.62 -2.58
N THR A 28 -0.69 9.47 -1.26
CA THR A 28 0.36 10.11 -0.45
C THR A 28 1.31 9.09 0.21
N ALA A 29 1.12 7.80 -0.03
CA ALA A 29 1.90 6.76 0.63
C ALA A 29 3.32 6.69 0.04
N GLY A 30 4.34 6.75 0.89
CA GLY A 30 5.74 6.49 0.51
C GLY A 30 6.07 5.00 0.42
N LEU A 31 5.33 4.16 1.16
CA LEU A 31 5.48 2.71 1.17
C LEU A 31 4.10 2.04 1.12
N VAL A 32 3.93 1.12 0.15
CA VAL A 32 2.75 0.27 0.03
C VAL A 32 3.18 -1.18 0.18
N ILE A 33 2.60 -1.87 1.16
CA ILE A 33 2.82 -3.29 1.42
C ILE A 33 1.51 -4.01 1.15
N GLY A 34 1.54 -5.07 0.33
CA GLY A 34 0.33 -5.84 0.05
C GLY A 34 0.61 -7.27 -0.37
N ALA A 35 -0.42 -8.12 -0.31
CA ALA A 35 -0.35 -9.52 -0.71
C ALA A 35 -1.00 -9.76 -2.09
N GLY A 36 -0.61 -10.90 -2.67
CA GLY A 36 -1.02 -11.39 -3.96
C GLY A 36 -0.89 -10.34 -5.06
N ARG A 37 -1.99 -10.14 -5.78
CA ARG A 37 -2.07 -9.24 -6.93
C ARG A 37 -2.49 -7.81 -6.54
N THR A 38 -2.74 -7.54 -5.26
CA THR A 38 -3.30 -6.27 -4.80
C THR A 38 -2.41 -5.07 -5.11
N PRO A 39 -1.08 -5.10 -4.90
CA PRO A 39 -0.24 -3.97 -5.25
C PRO A 39 -0.27 -3.63 -6.74
N ALA A 40 -0.23 -4.64 -7.62
CA ALA A 40 -0.31 -4.47 -9.07
C ALA A 40 -1.62 -3.80 -9.54
N ARG A 41 -2.73 -3.97 -8.79
CA ARG A 41 -4.00 -3.29 -9.07
C ARG A 41 -3.98 -1.80 -8.74
N LEU A 42 -2.96 -1.32 -8.02
CA LEU A 42 -2.82 0.05 -7.57
C LEU A 42 -1.71 0.82 -8.28
N GLU A 43 -0.77 0.13 -8.95
CA GLU A 43 0.48 0.71 -9.47
C GLU A 43 0.28 2.01 -10.27
N HIS A 44 -0.75 2.09 -11.12
CA HIS A 44 -1.05 3.30 -11.92
C HIS A 44 -1.57 4.50 -11.12
N HIS A 45 -1.95 4.30 -9.86
CA HIS A 45 -2.52 5.31 -8.98
C HIS A 45 -1.58 5.70 -7.83
N LEU A 46 -0.46 4.99 -7.67
CA LEU A 46 0.54 5.31 -6.66
C LEU A 46 1.48 6.41 -7.16
N PRO A 47 2.03 7.23 -6.24
CA PRO A 47 3.10 8.15 -6.58
C PRO A 47 4.28 7.43 -7.23
N GLY A 48 4.94 8.04 -8.20
CA GLY A 48 6.17 7.49 -8.79
C GLY A 48 7.34 7.35 -7.78
N SER A 49 7.24 8.01 -6.62
CA SER A 49 8.17 7.88 -5.50
C SER A 49 7.80 6.79 -4.49
N ALA A 50 6.64 6.15 -4.63
CA ALA A 50 6.18 5.13 -3.70
C ALA A 50 6.95 3.82 -3.89
N SER A 51 7.47 3.27 -2.80
CA SER A 51 7.99 1.91 -2.78
C SER A 51 6.86 0.92 -2.63
N VAL A 52 6.85 -0.12 -3.47
CA VAL A 52 5.86 -1.20 -3.40
C VAL A 52 6.55 -2.50 -2.99
N ARG A 53 6.05 -3.15 -1.93
CA ARG A 53 6.62 -4.41 -1.40
C ARG A 53 5.55 -5.51 -1.34
N PRO A 54 5.79 -6.68 -1.96
CA PRO A 54 4.94 -7.84 -1.75
C PRO A 54 5.18 -8.41 -0.35
N MET A 55 4.12 -8.77 0.38
CA MET A 55 4.24 -9.45 1.67
C MET A 55 4.14 -10.98 1.58
N ASP A 56 3.84 -11.54 0.39
CA ASP A 56 3.75 -13.00 0.19
C ASP A 56 5.12 -13.67 0.28
N GLY A 57 5.35 -14.39 1.36
CA GLY A 57 6.66 -14.96 1.70
C GLY A 57 7.40 -14.12 2.76
N PRO A 58 7.79 -12.86 2.50
CA PRO A 58 8.55 -12.05 3.45
C PRO A 58 7.66 -11.29 4.46
N LEU A 59 6.54 -11.87 4.90
CA LEU A 59 5.66 -11.23 5.90
C LEU A 59 6.43 -10.82 7.16
N ALA A 60 7.43 -11.61 7.57
CA ALA A 60 8.30 -11.31 8.70
C ALA A 60 9.15 -10.03 8.54
N GLN A 61 9.30 -9.52 7.30
CA GLN A 61 10.08 -8.31 7.00
C GLN A 61 9.24 -7.02 7.09
N VAL A 62 7.91 -7.13 7.17
CA VAL A 62 7.01 -5.97 7.25
C VAL A 62 7.42 -4.99 8.37
N PRO A 63 7.72 -5.43 9.62
CA PRO A 63 8.16 -4.51 10.66
C PRO A 63 9.43 -3.74 10.30
N ALA A 64 10.40 -4.40 9.64
CA ALA A 64 11.65 -3.75 9.24
C ALA A 64 11.42 -2.72 8.12
N TRP A 65 10.56 -3.02 7.15
CA TRP A 65 10.21 -2.07 6.08
C TRP A 65 9.46 -0.86 6.62
N THR A 66 8.50 -1.07 7.51
CA THR A 66 7.75 0.04 8.13
C THR A 66 8.65 0.94 8.98
N ALA A 67 9.68 0.39 9.63
CA ALA A 67 10.64 1.18 10.41
C ALA A 67 11.61 2.02 9.56
N GLN A 68 11.71 1.74 8.26
CA GLN A 68 12.60 2.43 7.31
C GLN A 68 11.86 3.40 6.37
N ALA A 69 10.54 3.45 6.46
CA ALA A 69 9.66 4.22 5.59
C ALA A 69 9.55 5.70 6.01
#